data_AF-A0A7Z3GPH6-F1
#
_entry.id   AF-A0A7Z3GPH6-F1
#
_cell.length_a   1.000
_cell.length_b   1.000
_cell.length_c   1.000
_cell.angle_alpha   90.00
_cell.angle_beta   90.00
_cell.angle_gamma   90.00
#
_symmetry.space_group_name_H-M   'P 1'
#
loop_
_entity.id
_entity.type
_entity.pdbx_description
1 polymer ?
#
loop_
_entity_poly.entity_id
_entity_poly.type
_entity_poly.pdbx_seq_one_letter_code
_entity_poly.pdbx_strand_id
1 'polypeptide(L)'
;MFDDYEFKDTDSRIKVKFSQKRDEPMYPWEIASFLNKFNTVYYKFELLNSICSALIHGIKPEDIFIFDHSLPLYQRYSEMDLISEPQAAKLFYPIGLPTPLVPSVKVYEFNCLYRIFKDLNSLLKRKHVQPLRLSTLSFLYEELQSFGLNVAEQQLISRVLGQAEKSHEAALKRNEKKEKISQEDIDKALGRYWKYKGQIFSDVEAIEKLSGEQLVDLITTGGRESRRLTKVTLSFFEHFEKTTRPLVCARVGDNKFRVLGRSLINKLEQTGLELKEIKRNSPLAAFFEGGVAIYQAIQQERRAKEIHEVEMKLKHTELELAEAKLQAQKMENLGLELKVVEQLEDIVKKTDIIAVRQLPPSFVQLQLIKAYGIQHSNASNVLHNQGLTLDGESIKVVDVSA
;
A
#
# COMPACT_ATOMS: atom_id res chain seq x y z
N MET A 1 -16.81 12.09 -8.88
CA MET A 1 -15.83 12.08 -7.76
C MET A 1 -15.01 10.83 -7.95
N PHE A 2 -13.68 10.88 -7.89
CA PHE A 2 -12.84 9.72 -8.21
C PHE A 2 -13.17 8.51 -7.30
N ASP A 3 -13.20 7.33 -7.93
CA ASP A 3 -13.37 6.01 -7.34
C ASP A 3 -12.54 5.01 -8.16
N ASP A 4 -11.51 4.41 -7.58
CA ASP A 4 -10.61 3.53 -8.33
C ASP A 4 -11.30 2.24 -8.77
N TYR A 5 -12.37 1.82 -8.08
CA TYR A 5 -13.10 0.61 -8.40
C TYR A 5 -13.85 0.69 -9.73
N GLU A 6 -14.28 1.89 -10.14
CA GLU A 6 -14.96 2.11 -11.44
C GLU A 6 -14.05 1.84 -12.65
N PHE A 7 -12.73 1.83 -12.44
CA PHE A 7 -11.73 1.61 -13.49
C PHE A 7 -11.11 0.20 -13.44
N LYS A 8 -11.50 -0.62 -12.47
CA LYS A 8 -11.06 -2.01 -12.36
C LYS A 8 -11.91 -2.91 -13.23
N ASP A 9 -11.27 -3.91 -13.84
CA ASP A 9 -12.00 -5.03 -14.44
C ASP A 9 -12.56 -5.91 -13.32
N THR A 10 -13.86 -5.78 -13.10
CA THR A 10 -14.64 -6.58 -12.14
C THR A 10 -15.25 -7.82 -12.76
N ASP A 11 -15.25 -7.89 -14.08
CA ASP A 11 -15.99 -8.89 -14.85
C ASP A 11 -15.10 -10.11 -15.16
N SER A 12 -13.77 -9.95 -15.09
CA SER A 12 -12.80 -11.01 -15.32
C SER A 12 -11.99 -11.37 -14.08
N ARG A 13 -11.88 -12.67 -13.78
CA ARG A 13 -10.97 -13.22 -12.75
C ARG A 13 -9.95 -14.15 -13.38
N ILE A 14 -8.75 -14.19 -12.82
CA ILE A 14 -7.67 -15.07 -13.30
C ILE A 14 -7.46 -16.18 -12.28
N LYS A 15 -7.62 -17.41 -12.72
CA LYS A 15 -7.31 -18.62 -11.94
C LYS A 15 -5.90 -19.08 -12.27
N VAL A 16 -5.10 -19.35 -11.25
CA VAL A 16 -3.72 -19.84 -11.37
C VAL A 16 -3.47 -20.99 -10.41
N LYS A 17 -2.64 -21.94 -10.83
CA LYS A 17 -2.14 -23.03 -9.99
C LYS A 17 -0.63 -22.92 -9.86
N PHE A 18 -0.15 -22.98 -8.62
CA PHE A 18 1.26 -23.18 -8.34
C PHE A 18 1.49 -24.62 -7.91
N SER A 19 2.47 -25.28 -8.53
CA SER A 19 2.86 -26.66 -8.22
C SER A 19 4.32 -26.71 -7.79
N GLN A 20 4.67 -27.58 -6.85
CA GLN A 20 6.08 -27.77 -6.47
C GLN A 20 6.89 -28.41 -7.61
N LYS A 21 8.15 -27.96 -7.75
CA LYS A 21 9.16 -28.58 -8.64
C LYS A 21 9.65 -29.93 -8.10
N ARG A 22 9.61 -30.13 -6.79
CA ARG A 22 10.09 -31.33 -6.11
C ARG A 22 8.96 -31.99 -5.34
N ASP A 23 8.95 -33.31 -5.36
CA ASP A 23 8.01 -34.14 -4.61
C ASP A 23 8.42 -34.18 -3.13
N GLU A 24 8.29 -33.04 -2.44
CA GLU A 24 8.66 -32.87 -1.04
C GLU A 24 7.45 -32.36 -0.24
N PRO A 25 7.12 -32.99 0.91
CA PRO A 25 6.02 -32.53 1.73
C PRO A 25 6.29 -31.13 2.28
N MET A 26 5.35 -30.21 2.05
CA MET A 26 5.41 -28.84 2.59
C MET A 26 4.74 -28.78 3.96
N TYR A 27 5.42 -28.23 4.96
CA TYR A 27 4.86 -28.06 6.29
C TYR A 27 3.75 -27.00 6.31
N PRO A 28 2.76 -27.10 7.22
CA PRO A 28 1.69 -26.11 7.33
C PRO A 28 2.17 -24.66 7.49
N TRP A 29 3.31 -24.44 8.15
CA TRP A 29 3.88 -23.10 8.33
C TRP A 29 4.53 -22.56 7.04
N GLU A 30 5.05 -23.42 6.17
CA GLU A 30 5.57 -23.04 4.84
C GLU A 30 4.43 -22.59 3.94
N ILE A 31 3.33 -23.36 3.93
CA ILE A 31 2.11 -23.02 3.21
C ILE A 31 1.56 -21.67 3.70
N ALA A 32 1.44 -21.47 5.01
CA ALA A 32 0.96 -20.20 5.57
C ALA A 32 1.90 -19.03 5.25
N SER A 33 3.22 -19.25 5.28
CA SER A 33 4.23 -18.26 4.91
C SER A 33 4.14 -17.87 3.44
N PHE A 34 4.01 -18.85 2.54
CA PHE A 34 3.80 -18.64 1.12
C PHE A 34 2.52 -17.83 0.86
N LEU A 35 1.39 -18.25 1.43
CA LEU A 35 0.11 -17.55 1.28
C LEU A 35 0.20 -16.11 1.75
N ASN A 36 0.81 -15.86 2.90
CA ASN A 36 0.95 -14.52 3.45
C ASN A 36 1.82 -13.62 2.57
N LYS A 37 2.95 -14.13 2.06
CA LYS A 37 3.85 -13.36 1.21
C LYS A 37 3.25 -13.12 -0.18
N PHE A 38 2.65 -14.14 -0.80
CA PHE A 38 2.01 -14.01 -2.10
C PHE A 38 0.83 -13.04 -2.04
N ASN A 39 -0.01 -13.13 -1.00
CA ASN A 39 -1.10 -12.18 -0.78
C ASN A 39 -0.57 -10.75 -0.54
N THR A 40 0.54 -10.59 0.18
CA THR A 40 1.19 -9.27 0.36
C THR A 40 1.65 -8.68 -0.97
N VAL A 41 2.27 -9.49 -1.84
CA VAL A 41 2.70 -9.06 -3.17
C VAL A 41 1.51 -8.67 -4.05
N TYR A 42 0.48 -9.51 -4.10
CA TYR A 42 -0.77 -9.21 -4.83
C TYR A 42 -1.41 -7.91 -4.33
N TYR A 43 -1.53 -7.76 -3.01
CA TYR A 43 -2.09 -6.56 -2.38
C TYR A 43 -1.35 -5.29 -2.81
N LYS A 44 -0.02 -5.34 -2.87
CA LYS A 44 0.80 -4.20 -3.28
C LYS A 44 0.67 -3.90 -4.77
N PHE A 45 0.58 -4.89 -5.65
CA PHE A 45 0.31 -4.64 -7.07
C PHE A 45 -1.03 -3.95 -7.28
N GLU A 46 -2.09 -4.44 -6.63
CA GLU A 46 -3.42 -3.82 -6.68
C GLU A 46 -3.41 -2.38 -6.18
N LEU A 47 -2.68 -2.08 -5.10
CA LEU A 47 -2.52 -0.69 -4.64
C LEU A 47 -1.73 0.18 -5.61
N LEU A 48 -0.64 -0.33 -6.22
CA LEU A 48 0.11 0.42 -7.22
C LEU A 48 -0.77 0.76 -8.42
N ASN A 49 -1.61 -0.18 -8.86
CA ASN A 49 -2.57 0.06 -9.94
C ASN A 49 -3.59 1.14 -9.55
N SER A 50 -4.18 1.05 -8.35
CA SER A 50 -5.10 2.07 -7.82
C SER A 50 -4.45 3.46 -7.69
N ILE A 51 -3.17 3.53 -7.27
CA ILE A 51 -2.41 4.79 -7.22
C ILE A 51 -2.21 5.36 -8.63
N CYS A 52 -1.82 4.55 -9.61
CA CYS A 52 -1.66 4.99 -10.98
C CYS A 52 -2.99 5.49 -11.57
N SER A 53 -4.08 4.77 -11.32
CA SER A 53 -5.43 5.17 -11.75
C SER A 53 -5.82 6.53 -11.15
N ALA A 54 -5.58 6.75 -9.85
CA ALA A 54 -5.82 8.05 -9.21
C ALA A 54 -5.04 9.19 -9.88
N LEU A 55 -3.76 8.98 -10.17
CA LEU A 55 -2.90 9.97 -10.81
C LEU A 55 -3.35 10.28 -12.26
N ILE A 56 -3.72 9.27 -13.04
CA ILE A 56 -4.23 9.43 -14.41
C ILE A 56 -5.51 10.28 -14.43
N HIS A 57 -6.37 10.07 -13.45
CA HIS A 57 -7.66 10.77 -13.34
C HIS A 57 -7.56 12.11 -12.59
N GLY A 58 -6.35 12.66 -12.49
CA GLY A 58 -6.13 14.05 -12.05
C GLY A 58 -6.03 14.25 -10.54
N ILE A 59 -5.94 13.18 -9.74
CA ILE A 59 -5.58 13.31 -8.33
C ILE A 59 -4.11 13.73 -8.24
N LYS A 60 -3.84 14.79 -7.49
CA LYS A 60 -2.49 15.29 -7.30
C LYS A 60 -1.66 14.32 -6.45
N PRO A 61 -0.37 14.10 -6.75
CA PRO A 61 0.49 13.25 -5.91
C PRO A 61 0.53 13.67 -4.44
N GLU A 62 0.46 14.98 -4.15
CA GLU A 62 0.48 15.55 -2.80
C GLU A 62 -0.77 15.20 -1.97
N ASP A 63 -1.85 14.81 -2.66
CA ASP A 63 -3.14 14.41 -2.09
C ASP A 63 -3.26 12.89 -1.87
N ILE A 64 -2.26 12.11 -2.29
CA ILE A 64 -2.15 10.67 -2.03
C ILE A 64 -1.20 10.45 -0.85
N PHE A 65 -1.60 9.64 0.13
CA PHE A 65 -0.78 9.37 1.32
C PHE A 65 -0.97 7.95 1.84
N ILE A 66 0.05 7.45 2.53
CA ILE A 66 0.13 6.12 3.14
C ILE A 66 0.24 6.23 4.66
N PHE A 67 -0.31 5.26 5.39
CA PHE A 67 -0.08 5.12 6.83
C PHE A 67 1.10 4.19 7.13
N ASP A 68 1.85 4.52 8.18
CA ASP A 68 3.11 3.86 8.52
C ASP A 68 2.96 2.50 9.24
N HIS A 69 1.74 2.02 9.52
CA HIS A 69 1.50 0.64 9.99
C HIS A 69 0.51 -0.12 9.10
N SER A 70 0.56 -1.43 9.24
CA SER A 70 -0.32 -2.35 8.52
C SER A 70 -1.75 -2.28 9.03
N LEU A 71 -2.71 -2.38 8.11
CA LEU A 71 -4.12 -2.57 8.45
C LEU A 71 -4.33 -3.82 9.33
N PRO A 72 -5.00 -3.69 10.49
CA PRO A 72 -5.38 -4.84 11.31
C PRO A 72 -6.31 -5.82 10.58
N LEU A 73 -6.04 -7.13 10.69
CA LEU A 73 -6.74 -8.21 9.96
C LEU A 73 -8.18 -8.49 10.41
N TYR A 74 -8.54 -8.13 11.64
CA TYR A 74 -9.77 -8.61 12.30
C TYR A 74 -10.93 -7.61 12.27
N GLN A 75 -10.71 -6.40 11.75
CA GLN A 75 -11.76 -5.39 11.66
C GLN A 75 -12.41 -5.44 10.28
N ARG A 76 -13.75 -5.41 10.24
CA ARG A 76 -14.50 -5.22 9.00
C ARG A 76 -14.48 -3.74 8.69
N TYR A 77 -13.76 -3.35 7.64
CA TYR A 77 -13.67 -1.97 7.18
C TYR A 77 -14.66 -1.69 6.04
N SER A 78 -15.84 -2.31 6.08
CA SER A 78 -16.87 -2.10 5.05
C SER A 78 -17.32 -0.64 4.92
N GLU A 79 -17.07 0.18 5.94
CA GLU A 79 -17.32 1.63 5.96
C GLU A 79 -16.12 2.46 5.46
N MET A 80 -14.97 1.82 5.15
CA MET A 80 -13.75 2.50 4.68
C MET A 80 -13.67 2.53 3.16
N ASP A 81 -14.55 3.34 2.56
CA ASP A 81 -14.49 3.65 1.13
C ASP A 81 -14.30 5.17 0.95
N LEU A 82 -15.41 5.92 1.04
CA LEU A 82 -15.42 7.37 0.99
C LEU A 82 -15.80 7.93 2.36
N ILE A 83 -14.84 8.54 3.05
CA ILE A 83 -15.00 9.00 4.42
C ILE A 83 -14.74 10.51 4.48
N SER A 84 -15.49 11.26 5.28
CA SER A 84 -15.14 12.66 5.56
C SER A 84 -13.79 12.74 6.27
N GLU A 85 -12.98 13.75 5.96
CA GLU A 85 -11.64 13.87 6.56
C GLU A 85 -11.65 13.91 8.11
N PRO A 86 -12.58 14.62 8.79
CA PRO A 86 -12.67 14.60 10.25
C PRO A 86 -12.99 13.21 10.83
N GLN A 87 -13.88 12.45 10.20
CA GLN A 87 -14.20 11.10 10.64
C GLN A 87 -13.01 10.16 10.39
N ALA A 88 -12.35 10.31 9.24
CA ALA A 88 -11.16 9.56 8.90
C ALA A 88 -9.99 9.84 9.86
N ALA A 89 -9.81 11.08 10.33
CA ALA A 89 -8.81 11.44 11.34
C ALA A 89 -8.97 10.69 12.67
N LYS A 90 -10.20 10.30 13.02
CA LYS A 90 -10.43 9.42 14.17
C LYS A 90 -10.17 7.96 13.81
N LEU A 91 -10.71 7.50 12.66
CA LEU A 91 -10.68 6.10 12.25
C LEU A 91 -9.27 5.60 11.92
N PHE A 92 -8.44 6.43 11.30
CA PHE A 92 -7.12 6.04 10.83
C PHE A 92 -6.01 6.22 11.87
N TYR A 93 -6.30 6.90 12.99
CA TYR A 93 -5.31 7.11 14.07
C TYR A 93 -4.65 5.82 14.60
N PRO A 94 -5.38 4.69 14.79
CA PRO A 94 -4.75 3.43 15.20
C PRO A 94 -3.85 2.80 14.13
N ILE A 95 -4.01 3.17 12.85
CA ILE A 95 -3.24 2.66 11.71
C ILE A 95 -1.89 3.38 11.61
N GLY A 96 -1.78 4.58 12.18
CA GLY A 96 -0.49 5.25 12.36
C GLY A 96 -0.45 6.63 11.74
N LEU A 97 0.75 7.07 11.36
CA LEU A 97 1.02 8.42 10.89
C LEU A 97 0.93 8.49 9.36
N PRO A 98 0.18 9.47 8.81
CA PRO A 98 0.08 9.66 7.36
C PRO A 98 1.38 10.23 6.78
N THR A 99 1.78 9.72 5.63
CA THR A 99 2.98 10.12 4.89
C THR A 99 2.61 10.32 3.43
N PRO A 100 2.85 11.49 2.82
CA PRO A 100 2.38 11.76 1.47
C PRO A 100 3.27 11.11 0.41
N LEU A 101 2.70 10.81 -0.76
CA LEU A 101 3.42 10.27 -1.93
C LEU A 101 4.47 11.26 -2.45
N VAL A 102 4.12 12.55 -2.46
CA VAL A 102 5.05 13.67 -2.64
C VAL A 102 4.93 14.58 -1.41
N PRO A 103 6.04 15.00 -0.77
CA PRO A 103 6.02 15.85 0.42
C PRO A 103 5.06 17.05 0.29
N SER A 104 4.13 17.18 1.23
CA SER A 104 3.13 18.24 1.22
C SER A 104 2.84 18.76 2.62
N VAL A 105 2.69 20.08 2.74
CA VAL A 105 2.39 20.75 4.02
C VAL A 105 1.14 20.15 4.67
N LYS A 106 0.05 20.01 3.90
CA LYS A 106 -1.25 19.52 4.40
C LYS A 106 -1.17 18.15 5.07
N VAL A 107 -0.47 17.19 4.45
CA VAL A 107 -0.36 15.83 5.02
C VAL A 107 0.58 15.82 6.22
N TYR A 108 1.63 16.64 6.22
CA TYR A 108 2.51 16.75 7.40
C TYR A 108 1.89 17.54 8.56
N GLU A 109 0.96 18.46 8.32
CA GLU A 109 0.14 19.03 9.38
C GLU A 109 -0.75 17.96 10.04
N PHE A 110 -1.37 17.11 9.24
CA PHE A 110 -2.13 15.96 9.74
C PHE A 110 -1.24 14.98 10.53
N ASN A 111 -0.04 14.69 10.02
CA ASN A 111 0.97 13.89 10.72
C ASN A 111 1.33 14.52 12.09
N CYS A 112 1.58 15.83 12.11
CA CYS A 112 1.90 16.56 13.32
C CYS A 112 0.76 16.51 14.33
N LEU A 113 -0.49 16.66 13.90
CA LEU A 113 -1.67 16.53 14.75
C LEU A 113 -1.73 15.17 15.47
N TYR A 114 -1.47 14.07 14.76
CA TYR A 114 -1.41 12.74 15.38
C TYR A 114 -0.26 12.61 16.38
N ARG A 115 0.91 13.18 16.08
CA ARG A 115 2.07 13.15 16.99
C ARG A 115 1.81 13.88 18.29
N ILE A 116 1.33 15.13 18.22
CA ILE A 116 1.03 15.91 19.43
C ILE A 116 -0.07 15.24 20.27
N PHE A 117 -1.11 14.70 19.61
CA PHE A 117 -2.17 13.96 20.30
C PHE A 117 -1.64 12.71 21.02
N LYS A 118 -0.73 11.97 20.38
CA LYS A 118 -0.08 10.81 20.99
C LYS A 118 0.80 11.19 22.18
N ASP A 119 1.65 12.21 22.03
CA ASP A 119 2.59 12.63 23.06
C ASP A 119 1.85 13.16 24.31
N LEU A 120 0.78 13.94 24.11
CA LEU A 120 -0.01 14.47 25.22
C LEU A 120 -0.89 13.44 25.90
N ASN A 121 -1.51 12.51 25.15
CA ASN A 121 -2.21 11.39 25.79
C ASN A 121 -1.26 10.47 26.56
N SER A 122 -0.02 10.33 26.09
CA SER A 122 1.03 9.61 26.82
C SER A 122 1.44 10.36 28.09
N LEU A 123 1.47 11.69 28.09
CA LEU A 123 1.64 12.50 29.29
C LEU A 123 0.50 12.27 30.29
N LEU A 124 -0.76 12.40 29.84
CA LEU A 124 -1.94 12.17 30.68
C LEU A 124 -1.89 10.78 31.35
N LYS A 125 -1.61 9.74 30.56
CA LYS A 125 -1.49 8.36 31.08
C LYS A 125 -0.39 8.22 32.14
N ARG A 126 0.80 8.79 31.88
CA ARG A 126 1.94 8.78 32.83
C ARG A 126 1.63 9.50 34.14
N LYS A 127 0.82 10.57 34.08
CA LYS A 127 0.37 11.36 35.24
C LYS A 127 -0.94 10.82 35.84
N HIS A 128 -1.34 9.60 35.49
CA HIS A 128 -2.56 8.94 35.97
C HIS A 128 -3.84 9.78 35.75
N VAL A 129 -3.89 10.55 34.67
CA VAL A 129 -5.08 11.25 34.19
C VAL A 129 -5.68 10.46 33.04
N GLN A 130 -7.01 10.39 32.97
CA GLN A 130 -7.69 9.74 31.87
C GLN A 130 -7.33 10.43 30.54
N PRO A 131 -6.83 9.67 29.53
CA PRO A 131 -6.52 10.22 28.22
C PRO A 131 -7.75 10.82 27.53
N LEU A 132 -7.51 11.75 26.61
CA LEU A 132 -8.54 12.28 25.73
C LEU A 132 -9.09 11.18 24.82
N ARG A 133 -10.40 11.26 24.54
CA ARG A 133 -11.08 10.32 23.64
C ARG A 133 -10.67 10.55 22.19
N LEU A 134 -10.66 9.49 21.38
CA LEU A 134 -10.37 9.60 19.94
C LEU A 134 -11.36 10.48 19.17
N SER A 135 -12.60 10.65 19.66
CA SER A 135 -13.55 11.61 19.07
C SER A 135 -13.03 13.04 19.07
N THR A 136 -12.07 13.36 19.94
CA THR A 136 -11.40 14.67 19.96
C THR A 136 -10.62 14.91 18.67
N LEU A 137 -10.11 13.86 18.01
CA LEU A 137 -9.35 14.01 16.76
C LEU A 137 -10.21 14.55 15.62
N SER A 138 -11.49 14.16 15.54
CA SER A 138 -12.39 14.71 14.51
C SER A 138 -12.53 16.22 14.66
N PHE A 139 -12.80 16.69 15.88
CA PHE A 139 -12.85 18.13 16.18
C PHE A 139 -11.52 18.83 15.88
N LEU A 140 -10.39 18.27 16.33
CA LEU A 140 -9.08 18.90 16.11
C LEU A 140 -8.68 18.93 14.63
N TYR A 141 -9.18 17.98 13.84
CA TYR A 141 -8.98 17.97 12.40
C TYR A 141 -9.80 19.07 11.71
N GLU A 142 -11.03 19.32 12.17
CA GLU A 142 -11.84 20.46 11.68
C GLU A 142 -11.17 21.80 12.01
N GLU A 143 -10.62 21.95 13.21
CA GLU A 143 -9.83 23.12 13.62
C GLU A 143 -8.58 23.27 12.74
N LEU A 144 -7.88 22.17 12.45
CA LEU A 144 -6.72 22.16 11.55
C LEU A 144 -7.10 22.67 10.16
N GLN A 145 -8.20 22.18 9.58
CA GLN A 145 -8.65 22.60 8.25
C GLN A 145 -9.13 24.06 8.22
N SER A 146 -9.75 24.54 9.29
CA SER A 146 -10.37 25.87 9.34
C SER A 146 -9.39 26.98 9.73
N PHE A 147 -8.47 26.69 10.64
CA PHE A 147 -7.63 27.70 11.29
C PHE A 147 -6.12 27.36 11.29
N GLY A 148 -5.75 26.19 10.76
CA GLY A 148 -4.37 25.75 10.64
C GLY A 148 -3.82 25.04 11.88
N LEU A 149 -2.63 24.45 11.71
CA LEU A 149 -2.03 23.55 12.70
C LEU A 149 -1.79 24.20 14.07
N ASN A 150 -1.33 25.46 14.11
CA ASN A 150 -1.02 26.14 15.37
C ASN A 150 -2.26 26.29 16.28
N VAL A 151 -3.43 26.57 15.68
CA VAL A 151 -4.68 26.70 16.43
C VAL A 151 -5.14 25.33 16.94
N ALA A 152 -5.07 24.29 16.09
CA ALA A 152 -5.40 22.92 16.50
C ALA A 152 -4.50 22.43 17.66
N GLU A 153 -3.20 22.75 17.64
CA GLU A 153 -2.26 22.44 18.73
C GLU A 153 -2.64 23.14 20.04
N GLN A 154 -2.95 24.44 19.99
CA GLN A 154 -3.39 25.21 21.17
C GLN A 154 -4.70 24.68 21.74
N GLN A 155 -5.66 24.34 20.89
CA GLN A 155 -6.94 23.74 21.30
C GLN A 155 -6.72 22.39 22.00
N LEU A 156 -5.81 21.57 21.49
CA LEU A 156 -5.46 20.31 22.12
C LEU A 156 -4.79 20.52 23.49
N ILE A 157 -3.81 21.43 23.59
CA ILE A 157 -3.13 21.76 24.85
C ILE A 157 -4.15 22.24 25.89
N SER A 158 -5.04 23.16 25.51
CA SER A 158 -6.12 23.67 26.37
C SER A 158 -7.01 22.53 26.89
N ARG A 159 -7.43 21.61 26.01
CA ARG A 159 -8.23 20.44 26.40
C ARG A 159 -7.50 19.51 27.37
N VAL A 160 -6.19 19.32 27.19
CA VAL A 160 -5.35 18.51 28.09
C VAL A 160 -5.24 19.15 29.48
N LEU A 161 -4.99 20.46 29.55
CA LEU A 161 -4.95 21.19 30.82
C LEU A 161 -6.30 21.13 31.54
N GLY A 162 -7.41 21.37 30.82
CA GLY A 162 -8.76 21.26 31.39
C GLY A 162 -9.09 19.85 31.89
N GLN A 163 -8.65 18.80 31.18
CA GLN A 163 -8.83 17.41 31.62
C GLN A 163 -8.00 17.09 32.87
N ALA A 164 -6.76 17.60 32.92
CA ALA A 164 -5.88 17.44 34.07
C ALA A 164 -6.42 18.15 35.31
N GLU A 165 -6.94 19.37 35.15
CA GLU A 165 -7.54 20.16 36.23
C GLU A 165 -8.76 19.46 36.83
N LYS A 166 -9.71 19.01 36.00
CA LYS A 166 -10.86 18.21 36.45
C LYS A 166 -10.44 16.97 37.24
N SER A 167 -9.37 16.31 36.79
CA SER A 167 -8.87 15.10 37.45
C SER A 167 -8.20 15.42 38.80
N HIS A 168 -7.51 16.54 38.90
CA HIS A 168 -6.90 17.02 40.13
C HIS A 168 -7.97 17.43 41.15
N GLU A 169 -8.97 18.21 40.75
CA GLU A 169 -10.10 18.60 41.61
C GLU A 169 -10.86 17.39 42.15
N ALA A 170 -11.08 16.36 41.32
CA ALA A 170 -11.73 15.13 41.74
C ALA A 170 -10.90 14.35 42.78
N ALA A 171 -9.57 14.35 42.67
CA ALA A 171 -8.67 13.72 43.65
C ALA A 171 -8.67 14.49 44.98
N LEU A 172 -8.62 15.83 44.93
CA LEU A 172 -8.71 16.67 46.13
C LEU A 172 -10.02 16.43 46.90
N LYS A 173 -11.15 16.30 46.20
CA LYS A 173 -12.46 15.96 46.81
C LYS A 173 -12.46 14.59 47.51
N ARG A 174 -11.56 13.68 47.12
CA ARG A 174 -11.38 12.36 47.73
C ARG A 174 -10.26 12.31 48.78
N ASN A 175 -9.66 13.46 49.12
CA ASN A 175 -8.46 13.56 49.96
C ASN A 175 -7.25 12.78 49.42
N GLU A 176 -7.17 12.58 48.11
CA GLU A 176 -6.04 11.93 47.44
C GLU A 176 -4.98 12.96 47.06
N LYS A 177 -3.70 12.66 47.31
CA LYS A 177 -2.58 13.49 46.83
C LYS A 177 -2.36 13.22 45.34
N LYS A 178 -2.59 14.23 44.50
CA LYS A 178 -2.33 14.17 43.06
C LYS A 178 -1.63 15.43 42.58
N GLU A 179 -0.51 15.27 41.89
CA GLU A 179 0.21 16.40 41.28
C GLU A 179 -0.64 17.05 40.17
N LYS A 180 -0.66 18.38 40.12
CA LYS A 180 -1.22 19.14 39.01
C LYS A 180 -0.25 19.06 37.82
N ILE A 181 -0.77 18.83 36.62
CA ILE A 181 0.01 18.93 35.39
C ILE A 181 0.24 20.42 35.10
N SER A 182 1.50 20.83 34.96
CA SER A 182 1.87 22.22 34.66
C SER A 182 2.12 22.44 33.17
N GLN A 183 2.27 23.70 32.76
CA GLN A 183 2.71 24.02 31.39
C GLN A 183 4.11 23.47 31.11
N GLU A 184 5.02 23.47 32.10
CA GLU A 184 6.36 22.89 31.93
C GLU A 184 6.31 21.38 31.65
N ASP A 185 5.37 20.64 32.24
CA ASP A 185 5.18 19.22 31.93
C ASP A 185 4.79 19.01 30.46
N ILE A 186 3.95 19.90 29.92
CA ILE A 186 3.55 19.91 28.51
C ILE A 186 4.75 20.22 27.62
N ASP A 187 5.51 21.28 27.92
CA ASP A 187 6.65 21.69 27.13
C ASP A 187 7.74 20.60 27.10
N LYS A 188 7.99 19.94 28.24
CA LYS A 188 8.88 18.76 28.34
C LYS A 188 8.36 17.59 27.50
N ALA A 189 7.06 17.31 27.54
CA ALA A 189 6.47 16.24 26.74
C ALA A 189 6.57 16.53 25.23
N LEU A 190 6.44 17.81 24.83
CA LEU A 190 6.42 18.24 23.43
C LEU A 190 7.78 18.65 22.88
N GLY A 191 8.86 18.66 23.66
CA GLY A 191 10.17 19.11 23.20
C GLY A 191 10.71 18.37 21.96
N ARG A 192 10.45 17.05 21.84
CA ARG A 192 10.81 16.30 20.61
C ARG A 192 9.87 16.60 19.45
N TYR A 193 8.60 16.81 19.74
CA TYR A 193 7.60 17.17 18.75
C TYR A 193 7.92 18.52 18.09
N TRP A 194 8.25 19.55 18.86
CA TRP A 194 8.58 20.87 18.31
C TRP A 194 9.82 20.84 17.41
N LYS A 195 10.85 20.08 17.80
CA LYS A 195 12.04 19.86 16.96
C LYS A 195 11.68 19.15 15.66
N TYR A 196 10.85 18.11 15.73
CA TYR A 196 10.37 17.41 14.54
C TYR A 196 9.57 18.34 13.63
N LYS A 197 8.60 19.09 14.18
CA LYS A 197 7.76 20.06 13.46
C LYS A 197 8.61 21.07 12.69
N GLY A 198 9.54 21.73 13.38
CA GLY A 198 10.41 22.73 12.76
C GLY A 198 11.27 22.15 11.64
N GLN A 199 11.82 20.95 11.85
CA GLN A 199 12.59 20.27 10.81
C GLN A 199 11.71 19.91 9.63
N ILE A 200 10.63 19.13 9.82
CA ILE A 200 9.86 18.57 8.71
C ILE A 200 9.28 19.65 7.80
N PHE A 201 8.81 20.79 8.35
CA PHE A 201 8.31 21.89 7.52
C PHE A 201 9.42 22.60 6.74
N SER A 202 10.62 22.74 7.32
CA SER A 202 11.79 23.24 6.58
C SER A 202 12.20 22.27 5.45
N ASP A 203 12.11 20.96 5.68
CA ASP A 203 12.43 19.94 4.67
C ASP A 203 11.42 19.99 3.51
N VAL A 204 10.13 20.09 3.83
CA VAL A 204 9.06 20.20 2.84
C VAL A 204 9.24 21.46 2.00
N GLU A 205 9.48 22.61 2.62
CA GLU A 205 9.72 23.87 1.91
C GLU A 205 10.95 23.79 0.99
N ALA A 206 12.02 23.11 1.43
CA ALA A 206 13.19 22.90 0.60
C ALA A 206 12.90 21.98 -0.60
N ILE A 207 12.11 20.93 -0.40
CA ILE A 207 11.72 19.96 -1.44
C ILE A 207 10.78 20.60 -2.47
N GLU A 208 9.81 21.41 -2.03
CA GLU A 208 8.86 22.11 -2.92
C GLU A 208 9.55 23.08 -3.90
N LYS A 209 10.77 23.55 -3.57
CA LYS A 209 11.58 24.41 -4.45
C LYS A 209 12.38 23.64 -5.50
N LEU A 210 12.41 22.30 -5.45
CA LEU A 210 13.16 21.47 -6.38
C LEU A 210 12.30 21.10 -7.61
N SER A 211 12.92 21.14 -8.78
CA SER A 211 12.37 20.56 -10.00
C SER A 211 12.44 19.03 -9.99
N GLY A 212 11.71 18.39 -10.91
CA GLY A 212 11.70 16.93 -11.04
C GLY A 212 13.08 16.32 -11.28
N GLU A 213 13.93 16.97 -12.08
CA GLU A 213 15.32 16.53 -12.32
C GLU A 213 16.16 16.63 -11.05
N GLN A 214 16.05 17.75 -10.33
CA GLN A 214 16.75 17.95 -9.06
C GLN A 214 16.33 16.95 -7.97
N LEU A 215 15.06 16.52 -7.96
CA LEU A 215 14.59 15.46 -7.07
C LEU A 215 15.20 14.09 -7.40
N VAL A 216 15.47 13.82 -8.68
CA VAL A 216 16.18 12.61 -9.10
C VAL A 216 17.64 12.67 -8.64
N ASP A 217 18.30 13.81 -8.83
CA ASP A 217 19.69 14.03 -8.42
C ASP A 217 19.89 14.01 -6.90
N LEU A 218 18.86 14.42 -6.14
CA LEU A 218 18.85 14.36 -4.68
C LEU A 218 19.10 12.94 -4.15
N ILE A 219 18.59 11.93 -4.86
CA ILE A 219 18.73 10.51 -4.49
C ILE A 219 20.15 10.00 -4.73
N THR A 220 20.83 10.50 -5.75
CA THR A 220 22.18 10.05 -6.13
C THR A 220 23.28 10.80 -5.38
N THR A 221 22.97 11.95 -4.79
CA THR A 221 23.94 12.83 -4.14
C THR A 221 24.23 12.43 -2.67
N GLY A 222 25.51 12.36 -2.30
CA GLY A 222 25.98 11.73 -1.05
C GLY A 222 26.02 12.59 0.22
N GLY A 223 25.59 13.86 0.18
CA GLY A 223 25.70 14.82 1.29
C GLY A 223 24.70 14.61 2.44
N ARG A 224 24.99 15.12 3.65
CA ARG A 224 24.12 14.95 4.85
C ARG A 224 22.73 15.57 4.65
N GLU A 225 22.66 16.77 4.08
CA GLU A 225 21.40 17.44 3.74
C GLU A 225 20.64 16.68 2.66
N SER A 226 21.33 16.26 1.59
CA SER A 226 20.75 15.42 0.54
C SER A 226 20.12 14.15 1.12
N ARG A 227 20.83 13.43 1.99
CA ARG A 227 20.30 12.21 2.67
C ARG A 227 19.05 12.51 3.50
N ARG A 228 19.01 13.66 4.18
CA ARG A 228 17.86 14.09 4.99
C ARG A 228 16.64 14.34 4.11
N LEU A 229 16.78 15.14 3.05
CA LEU A 229 15.69 15.44 2.13
C LEU A 229 15.26 14.20 1.33
N THR A 230 16.21 13.34 0.94
CA THR A 230 15.93 12.04 0.29
C THR A 230 15.06 11.17 1.18
N LYS A 231 15.32 11.12 2.49
CA LYS A 231 14.51 10.35 3.44
C LYS A 231 13.06 10.83 3.50
N VAL A 232 12.84 12.15 3.47
CA VAL A 232 11.49 12.73 3.45
C VAL A 232 10.81 12.42 2.11
N THR A 233 11.51 12.63 1.00
CA THR A 233 11.02 12.42 -0.36
C THR A 233 10.65 10.95 -0.64
N LEU A 234 11.44 10.00 -0.14
CA LEU A 234 11.21 8.56 -0.35
C LEU A 234 10.36 7.92 0.75
N SER A 235 9.90 8.69 1.74
CA SER A 235 9.25 8.15 2.91
C SER A 235 8.00 7.33 2.57
N PHE A 236 7.21 7.74 1.58
CA PHE A 236 6.06 6.96 1.12
C PHE A 236 6.47 5.55 0.68
N PHE A 237 7.44 5.45 -0.23
CA PHE A 237 7.88 4.17 -0.79
C PHE A 237 8.58 3.30 0.25
N GLU A 238 9.32 3.91 1.19
CA GLU A 238 9.86 3.17 2.33
C GLU A 238 8.76 2.52 3.19
N HIS A 239 7.69 3.26 3.50
CA HIS A 239 6.56 2.71 4.25
C HIS A 239 5.79 1.67 3.42
N PHE A 240 5.62 1.90 2.13
CA PHE A 240 4.98 0.97 1.21
C PHE A 240 5.71 -0.37 1.17
N GLU A 241 7.05 -0.36 1.13
CA GLU A 241 7.85 -1.59 1.13
C GLU A 241 7.86 -2.30 2.48
N LYS A 242 8.04 -1.56 3.58
CA LYS A 242 8.14 -2.15 4.92
C LYS A 242 6.81 -2.68 5.45
N THR A 243 5.68 -2.13 5.00
CA THR A 243 4.35 -2.48 5.49
C THR A 243 3.76 -3.64 4.68
N THR A 244 3.21 -4.65 5.35
CA THR A 244 2.62 -5.81 4.68
C THR A 244 1.27 -5.49 4.05
N ARG A 245 0.40 -4.74 4.73
CA ARG A 245 -0.89 -4.27 4.21
C ARG A 245 -1.05 -2.76 4.44
N PRO A 246 -0.33 -1.93 3.67
CA PRO A 246 -0.40 -0.48 3.84
C PRO A 246 -1.79 0.05 3.51
N LEU A 247 -2.32 0.95 4.36
CA LEU A 247 -3.48 1.76 3.99
C LEU A 247 -3.01 2.95 3.16
N VAL A 248 -3.52 3.08 1.93
CA VAL A 248 -3.28 4.23 1.06
C VAL A 248 -4.61 4.95 0.83
N CYS A 249 -4.60 6.27 0.98
CA CYS A 249 -5.76 7.11 0.77
C CYS A 249 -5.45 8.23 -0.23
N ALA A 250 -6.47 8.68 -0.94
CA ALA A 250 -6.45 9.86 -1.78
C ALA A 250 -7.48 10.88 -1.28
N ARG A 251 -7.11 12.16 -1.23
CA ARG A 251 -8.10 13.23 -1.04
C ARG A 251 -8.90 13.43 -2.32
N VAL A 252 -10.22 13.42 -2.20
CA VAL A 252 -11.16 13.54 -3.32
C VAL A 252 -12.27 14.54 -2.99
N GLY A 253 -12.55 15.46 -3.93
CA GLY A 253 -13.54 16.52 -3.72
C GLY A 253 -13.22 17.39 -2.49
N ASP A 254 -14.26 18.04 -1.95
CA ASP A 254 -14.13 18.88 -0.77
C ASP A 254 -14.26 18.03 0.51
N ASN A 255 -13.16 17.89 1.25
CA ASN A 255 -13.09 17.28 2.58
C ASN A 255 -13.47 15.79 2.67
N LYS A 256 -13.06 14.97 1.68
CA LYS A 256 -13.20 13.51 1.77
C LYS A 256 -11.91 12.78 1.42
N PHE A 257 -11.71 11.64 2.08
CA PHE A 257 -10.70 10.66 1.71
C PHE A 257 -11.36 9.45 1.07
N ARG A 258 -10.81 9.05 -0.07
CA ARG A 258 -11.04 7.75 -0.70
C ARG A 258 -9.95 6.79 -0.25
N VAL A 259 -10.34 5.61 0.20
CA VAL A 259 -9.40 4.51 0.43
C VAL A 259 -9.11 3.81 -0.88
N LEU A 260 -7.85 3.81 -1.31
CA LEU A 260 -7.43 3.16 -2.55
C LEU A 260 -7.35 1.65 -2.36
N GLY A 261 -7.72 0.88 -3.40
CA GLY A 261 -7.71 -0.57 -3.33
C GLY A 261 -8.77 -1.12 -2.37
N ARG A 262 -9.94 -0.46 -2.30
CA ARG A 262 -11.03 -0.84 -1.38
C ARG A 262 -11.43 -2.31 -1.50
N SER A 263 -11.30 -2.89 -2.69
CA SER A 263 -11.58 -4.32 -2.95
C SER A 263 -10.74 -5.30 -2.16
N LEU A 264 -9.58 -4.86 -1.65
CA LEU A 264 -8.68 -5.67 -0.85
C LEU A 264 -9.01 -5.64 0.65
N ILE A 265 -9.82 -4.65 1.05
CA ILE A 265 -10.09 -4.30 2.44
C ILE A 265 -11.56 -4.59 2.78
N ASN A 266 -12.47 -4.33 1.84
CA ASN A 266 -13.89 -4.59 1.95
C ASN A 266 -14.24 -5.97 1.36
N LYS A 267 -14.60 -6.92 2.24
CA LYS A 267 -14.99 -8.29 1.84
C LYS A 267 -16.30 -8.40 1.05
N LEU A 268 -17.05 -7.30 0.90
CA LEU A 268 -18.23 -7.27 0.03
C LEU A 268 -17.84 -7.23 -1.45
N GLU A 269 -16.62 -6.78 -1.76
CA GLU A 269 -16.12 -6.68 -3.12
C GLU A 269 -15.58 -8.04 -3.59
N GLN A 270 -15.93 -8.45 -4.81
CA GLN A 270 -15.61 -9.78 -5.35
C GLN A 270 -14.28 -9.85 -6.12
N THR A 271 -13.44 -8.82 -6.10
CA THR A 271 -12.18 -8.75 -6.87
C THR A 271 -10.92 -9.10 -6.08
N GLY A 272 -11.07 -9.51 -4.81
CA GLY A 272 -9.96 -9.94 -3.96
C GLY A 272 -9.32 -11.28 -4.40
N LEU A 273 -8.11 -11.52 -3.89
CA LEU A 273 -7.39 -12.79 -4.02
C LEU A 273 -8.04 -13.85 -3.12
N GLU A 274 -8.48 -14.95 -3.72
CA GLU A 274 -9.10 -16.10 -3.07
C GLU A 274 -8.26 -17.35 -3.26
N LEU A 275 -8.09 -18.10 -2.17
CA LEU A 275 -7.55 -19.45 -2.21
C LEU A 275 -8.71 -20.42 -2.43
N LYS A 276 -8.74 -21.10 -3.58
CA LYS A 276 -9.81 -22.05 -3.92
C LYS A 276 -9.52 -23.44 -3.40
N GLU A 277 -8.27 -23.90 -3.50
CA GLU A 277 -7.89 -25.26 -3.14
C GLU A 277 -6.41 -25.35 -2.76
N ILE A 278 -6.10 -26.18 -1.77
CA ILE A 278 -4.75 -26.67 -1.50
C ILE A 278 -4.77 -28.18 -1.59
N LYS A 279 -4.09 -28.73 -2.59
CA LYS A 279 -3.85 -30.15 -2.70
C LYS A 279 -2.63 -30.52 -1.87
N ARG A 280 -2.83 -31.23 -0.76
CA ARG A 280 -1.75 -31.66 0.14
C ARG A 280 -1.02 -32.93 -0.33
N ASN A 281 -1.65 -33.72 -1.19
CA ASN A 281 -1.08 -34.95 -1.72
C ASN A 281 -0.29 -34.65 -2.98
N SER A 282 0.92 -35.21 -3.06
CA SER A 282 1.89 -34.92 -4.10
C SER A 282 1.34 -34.97 -5.54
N PRO A 283 1.74 -34.02 -6.41
CA PRO A 283 2.50 -32.81 -6.07
C PRO A 283 1.61 -31.80 -5.34
N LEU A 284 2.18 -31.10 -4.35
CA LEU A 284 1.44 -30.03 -3.66
C LEU A 284 1.07 -28.94 -4.67
N ALA A 285 -0.23 -28.59 -4.69
CA ALA A 285 -0.75 -27.58 -5.59
C ALA A 285 -1.63 -26.58 -4.83
N ALA A 286 -1.39 -25.29 -5.04
CA ALA A 286 -2.24 -24.22 -4.53
C ALA A 286 -2.95 -23.53 -5.69
N PHE A 287 -4.28 -23.51 -5.64
CA PHE A 287 -5.13 -22.86 -6.64
C PHE A 287 -5.60 -21.52 -6.09
N PHE A 288 -5.22 -20.45 -6.77
CA PHE A 288 -5.69 -19.11 -6.49
C PHE A 288 -6.60 -18.61 -7.59
N GLU A 289 -7.50 -17.73 -7.22
CA GLU A 289 -8.31 -16.95 -8.13
C GLU A 289 -8.34 -15.52 -7.62
N GLY A 290 -8.22 -14.53 -8.50
CA GLY A 290 -8.23 -13.14 -8.10
C GLY A 290 -8.31 -12.22 -9.30
N GLY A 291 -8.30 -10.92 -9.03
CA GLY A 291 -8.31 -9.89 -10.05
C GLY A 291 -7.04 -9.89 -10.90
N VAL A 292 -7.02 -8.99 -11.89
CA VAL A 292 -6.03 -8.98 -12.95
C VAL A 292 -4.60 -8.75 -12.43
N ALA A 293 -4.39 -8.16 -11.24
CA ALA A 293 -3.06 -8.06 -10.65
C ALA A 293 -2.39 -9.41 -10.32
N ILE A 294 -3.13 -10.53 -10.27
CA ILE A 294 -2.51 -11.87 -10.21
C ILE A 294 -1.56 -12.04 -11.39
N TYR A 295 -1.95 -11.56 -12.57
CA TYR A 295 -1.12 -11.67 -13.77
C TYR A 295 0.22 -10.93 -13.62
N GLN A 296 0.23 -9.74 -13.00
CA GLN A 296 1.47 -9.02 -12.70
C GLN A 296 2.37 -9.80 -11.74
N ALA A 297 1.78 -10.47 -10.74
CA ALA A 297 2.52 -11.29 -9.78
C ALA A 297 3.14 -12.55 -10.39
N ILE A 298 2.61 -13.06 -11.50
CA ILE A 298 3.07 -14.33 -12.12
C ILE A 298 3.85 -14.14 -13.42
N GLN A 299 4.00 -12.92 -13.94
CA GLN A 299 4.52 -12.65 -15.30
C GLN A 299 6.02 -12.95 -15.53
N GLN A 300 6.67 -13.71 -14.64
CA GLN A 300 8.11 -13.62 -14.43
C GLN A 300 9.04 -14.52 -15.24
N GLU A 301 8.57 -15.31 -16.21
CA GLU A 301 9.50 -16.12 -17.01
C GLU A 301 9.28 -16.07 -18.53
N ARG A 302 8.16 -15.55 -19.03
CA ARG A 302 7.83 -15.65 -20.45
C ARG A 302 8.71 -14.78 -21.36
N ARG A 303 8.85 -13.48 -21.10
CA ARG A 303 9.57 -12.57 -22.01
C ARG A 303 11.07 -12.81 -22.19
N ALA A 304 11.78 -13.36 -21.20
CA ALA A 304 13.23 -13.57 -21.29
C ALA A 304 13.63 -14.93 -21.90
N LYS A 305 12.80 -15.96 -21.72
CA LYS A 305 13.03 -17.30 -22.28
C LYS A 305 12.42 -17.45 -23.68
N GLU A 306 11.26 -16.81 -23.96
CA GLU A 306 10.55 -16.94 -25.24
C GLU A 306 11.31 -16.28 -26.40
N ILE A 307 11.96 -15.13 -26.20
CA ILE A 307 12.73 -14.46 -27.28
C ILE A 307 13.96 -15.31 -27.66
N HIS A 308 14.61 -15.94 -26.69
CA HIS A 308 15.83 -16.72 -26.92
C HIS A 308 15.54 -18.13 -27.47
N GLU A 309 14.45 -18.78 -27.04
CA GLU A 309 14.04 -20.09 -27.57
C GLU A 309 13.45 -20.01 -28.98
N VAL A 310 12.77 -18.92 -29.32
CA VAL A 310 12.23 -18.69 -30.68
C VAL A 310 13.36 -18.40 -31.67
N GLU A 311 14.39 -17.64 -31.29
CA GLU A 311 15.59 -17.44 -32.12
C GLU A 311 16.40 -18.74 -32.34
N MET A 312 16.46 -19.62 -31.35
CA MET A 312 17.16 -20.90 -31.45
C MET A 312 16.41 -21.95 -32.29
N LYS A 313 15.06 -21.97 -32.24
CA LYS A 313 14.22 -22.90 -33.02
C LYS A 313 14.14 -22.56 -34.51
N LEU A 314 14.28 -21.28 -34.87
CA LEU A 314 14.35 -20.81 -36.26
C LEU A 314 15.63 -21.25 -36.99
N LYS A 315 16.68 -21.65 -36.25
CA LYS A 315 17.95 -22.13 -36.79
C LYS A 315 18.08 -23.65 -36.90
N HIS A 316 17.13 -24.42 -36.37
CA HIS A 316 17.26 -25.89 -36.31
C HIS A 316 16.18 -26.66 -37.06
N THR A 317 15.49 -25.99 -37.99
CA THR A 317 14.43 -26.57 -38.82
C THR A 317 15.01 -27.12 -40.13
N GLU A 318 15.87 -28.14 -40.05
CA GLU A 318 16.24 -28.94 -41.24
C GLU A 318 16.25 -30.47 -41.05
N LEU A 319 16.06 -31.03 -39.85
CA LEU A 319 16.08 -32.49 -39.63
C LEU A 319 15.16 -32.86 -38.44
N GLU A 320 14.26 -33.84 -38.42
CA GLU A 320 13.76 -34.82 -39.37
C GLU A 320 12.50 -35.51 -38.75
N LEU A 321 11.82 -36.33 -39.56
CA LEU A 321 10.36 -36.56 -39.63
C LEU A 321 9.69 -37.47 -38.57
N ALA A 322 10.21 -37.62 -37.35
CA ALA A 322 9.62 -38.52 -36.33
C ALA A 322 8.85 -37.81 -35.19
N GLU A 323 8.96 -36.48 -35.09
CA GLU A 323 8.41 -35.68 -33.98
C GLU A 323 6.94 -35.23 -34.15
N ALA A 324 6.34 -35.46 -35.32
CA ALA A 324 5.10 -34.79 -35.74
C ALA A 324 3.86 -35.06 -34.87
N LYS A 325 3.72 -36.23 -34.22
CA LYS A 325 2.57 -36.53 -33.34
C LYS A 325 2.70 -35.95 -31.92
N LEU A 326 3.91 -35.94 -31.37
CA LEU A 326 4.19 -35.29 -30.08
C LEU A 326 4.23 -33.77 -30.24
N GLN A 327 4.68 -33.28 -31.40
CA GLN A 327 4.62 -31.87 -31.78
C GLN A 327 3.19 -31.39 -32.02
N ALA A 328 2.28 -32.20 -32.59
CA ALA A 328 0.89 -31.78 -32.78
C ALA A 328 0.18 -31.47 -31.44
N GLN A 329 0.34 -32.33 -30.42
CA GLN A 329 -0.16 -32.06 -29.06
C GLN A 329 0.57 -30.90 -28.38
N LYS A 330 1.90 -30.78 -28.55
CA LYS A 330 2.65 -29.63 -28.03
C LYS A 330 2.28 -28.32 -28.72
N MET A 331 1.97 -28.34 -30.01
CA MET A 331 1.52 -27.17 -30.80
C MET A 331 0.08 -26.81 -30.49
N GLU A 332 -0.79 -27.79 -30.20
CA GLU A 332 -2.14 -27.55 -29.71
C GLU A 332 -2.10 -26.92 -28.31
N ASN A 333 -1.28 -27.45 -27.40
CA ASN A 333 -1.04 -26.84 -26.09
C ASN A 333 -0.40 -25.45 -26.23
N LEU A 334 0.59 -25.27 -27.11
CA LEU A 334 1.16 -23.94 -27.40
C LEU A 334 0.11 -22.98 -27.95
N GLY A 335 -0.79 -23.45 -28.82
CA GLY A 335 -1.85 -22.65 -29.41
C GLY A 335 -2.89 -22.23 -28.38
N LEU A 336 -3.23 -23.10 -27.44
CA LEU A 336 -4.08 -22.78 -26.29
C LEU A 336 -3.38 -21.81 -25.33
N GLU A 337 -2.09 -22.04 -25.04
CA GLU A 337 -1.28 -21.12 -24.24
C GLU A 337 -1.17 -19.74 -24.90
N LEU A 338 -0.95 -19.67 -26.21
CA LEU A 338 -0.89 -18.42 -26.97
C LEU A 338 -2.22 -17.70 -26.96
N LYS A 339 -3.35 -18.41 -27.13
CA LYS A 339 -4.69 -17.81 -26.98
C LYS A 339 -4.93 -17.27 -25.57
N VAL A 340 -4.51 -17.99 -24.54
CA VAL A 340 -4.60 -17.52 -23.15
C VAL A 340 -3.68 -16.32 -22.94
N VAL A 341 -2.49 -16.30 -23.53
CA VAL A 341 -1.58 -15.14 -23.50
C VAL A 341 -2.18 -13.94 -24.22
N GLU A 342 -2.75 -14.11 -25.40
CA GLU A 342 -3.42 -13.04 -26.15
C GLU A 342 -4.63 -12.51 -25.38
N GLN A 343 -5.45 -13.37 -24.79
CA GLN A 343 -6.56 -12.97 -23.92
C GLN A 343 -6.08 -12.23 -22.68
N LEU A 344 -5.02 -12.72 -22.03
CA LEU A 344 -4.42 -12.05 -20.88
C LEU A 344 -3.77 -10.74 -21.27
N GLU A 345 -3.09 -10.65 -22.40
CA GLU A 345 -2.53 -9.41 -22.94
C GLU A 345 -3.61 -8.40 -23.28
N ASP A 346 -4.73 -8.84 -23.83
CA ASP A 346 -5.87 -7.98 -24.14
C ASP A 346 -6.57 -7.48 -22.88
N ILE A 347 -6.73 -8.34 -21.86
CA ILE A 347 -7.23 -7.94 -20.53
C ILE A 347 -6.23 -6.97 -19.88
N VAL A 348 -4.93 -7.24 -19.96
CA VAL A 348 -3.86 -6.38 -19.43
C VAL A 348 -3.79 -5.04 -20.14
N LYS A 349 -3.98 -5.01 -21.46
CA LYS A 349 -4.06 -3.78 -22.26
C LYS A 349 -5.31 -2.96 -21.94
N LYS A 350 -6.39 -3.61 -21.53
CA LYS A 350 -7.66 -2.99 -21.11
C LYS A 350 -7.71 -2.61 -19.63
N THR A 351 -6.73 -3.01 -18.81
CA THR A 351 -6.70 -2.77 -17.36
C THR A 351 -5.56 -1.85 -16.93
N ASP A 352 -5.63 -1.34 -15.69
CA ASP A 352 -4.66 -0.44 -15.04
C ASP A 352 -3.19 -0.97 -15.00
N ILE A 353 -2.91 -2.14 -15.53
CA ILE A 353 -1.59 -2.78 -15.51
C ILE A 353 -0.57 -2.03 -16.39
N ILE A 354 -1.04 -1.28 -17.41
CA ILE A 354 -0.20 -0.37 -18.22
C ILE A 354 -0.24 1.08 -17.68
N ALA A 355 -1.03 1.36 -16.63
CA ALA A 355 -1.29 2.72 -16.14
C ALA A 355 0.00 3.49 -15.81
N VAL A 356 1.00 2.84 -15.23
CA VAL A 356 2.29 3.51 -14.92
C VAL A 356 2.99 4.07 -16.17
N ARG A 357 2.81 3.45 -17.34
CA ARG A 357 3.38 3.92 -18.62
C ARG A 357 2.58 5.06 -19.25
N GLN A 358 1.32 5.22 -18.85
CA GLN A 358 0.45 6.32 -19.30
C GLN A 358 0.70 7.62 -18.52
N LEU A 359 1.34 7.53 -17.35
CA LEU A 359 1.76 8.70 -16.59
C LEU A 359 2.82 9.52 -17.34
N PRO A 360 2.81 10.86 -17.19
CA PRO A 360 3.86 11.69 -17.75
C PRO A 360 5.22 11.43 -17.06
N PRO A 361 6.34 11.54 -17.80
CA PRO A 361 7.70 11.49 -17.25
C PRO A 361 7.85 12.40 -16.03
N SER A 362 8.06 11.79 -14.87
CA SER A 362 8.14 12.49 -13.59
C SER A 362 8.90 11.67 -12.56
N PHE A 363 9.33 12.35 -11.49
CA PHE A 363 9.90 11.69 -10.32
C PHE A 363 8.96 10.59 -9.78
N VAL A 364 7.67 10.90 -9.67
CA VAL A 364 6.65 9.98 -9.17
C VAL A 364 6.54 8.74 -10.05
N GLN A 365 6.48 8.91 -11.38
CA GLN A 365 6.46 7.80 -12.31
C GLN A 365 7.70 6.90 -12.14
N LEU A 366 8.90 7.48 -12.02
CA LEU A 366 10.13 6.71 -11.82
C LEU A 366 10.10 5.89 -10.53
N GLN A 367 9.59 6.44 -9.44
CA GLN A 367 9.48 5.70 -8.17
C GLN A 367 8.40 4.61 -8.22
N LEU A 368 7.28 4.85 -8.91
CA LEU A 368 6.27 3.82 -9.15
C LEU A 368 6.84 2.66 -9.96
N ILE A 369 7.57 2.93 -11.04
CA ILE A 369 8.27 1.91 -11.83
C ILE A 369 9.23 1.09 -10.95
N LYS A 370 10.00 1.75 -10.08
CA LYS A 370 10.87 1.06 -9.12
C LYS A 370 10.07 0.17 -8.15
N ALA A 371 8.96 0.68 -7.60
CA ALA A 371 8.08 -0.08 -6.71
C ALA A 371 7.50 -1.32 -7.40
N TYR A 372 7.02 -1.21 -8.65
CA TYR A 372 6.61 -2.36 -9.46
C TYR A 372 7.76 -3.36 -9.62
N GLY A 373 8.96 -2.89 -9.95
CA GLY A 373 10.16 -3.74 -10.09
C GLY A 373 10.49 -4.51 -8.81
N ILE A 374 10.40 -3.85 -7.64
CA ILE A 374 10.59 -4.49 -6.34
C ILE A 374 9.51 -5.56 -6.10
N GLN A 375 8.24 -5.26 -6.38
CA GLN A 375 7.16 -6.24 -6.20
C GLN A 375 7.27 -7.43 -7.15
N HIS A 376 7.71 -7.24 -8.39
CA HIS A 376 8.04 -8.35 -9.28
C HIS A 376 9.15 -9.21 -8.69
N SER A 377 10.26 -8.60 -8.23
CA SER A 377 11.35 -9.34 -7.57
C SER A 377 10.85 -10.12 -6.35
N ASN A 378 10.00 -9.51 -5.50
CA ASN A 378 9.38 -10.16 -4.36
C ASN A 378 8.53 -11.36 -4.78
N ALA A 379 7.72 -11.23 -5.83
CA ALA A 379 6.93 -12.32 -6.39
C ALA A 379 7.84 -13.50 -6.79
N SER A 380 8.95 -13.21 -7.47
CA SER A 380 9.99 -14.20 -7.83
C SER A 380 10.49 -14.96 -6.64
N ASN A 381 10.91 -14.21 -5.63
CA ASN A 381 11.55 -14.74 -4.46
C ASN A 381 10.55 -15.61 -3.68
N VAL A 382 9.26 -15.25 -3.65
CA VAL A 382 8.22 -16.06 -3.02
C VAL A 382 8.07 -17.42 -3.71
N LEU A 383 8.05 -17.44 -5.05
CA LEU A 383 7.95 -18.68 -5.83
C LEU A 383 9.22 -19.52 -5.74
N HIS A 384 10.38 -18.89 -5.95
CA HIS A 384 11.68 -19.55 -5.95
C HIS A 384 12.03 -20.17 -4.59
N ASN A 385 11.85 -19.41 -3.49
CA ASN A 385 12.18 -19.88 -2.13
C ASN A 385 11.28 -21.03 -1.64
N GLN A 386 10.14 -21.26 -2.28
CA GLN A 386 9.22 -22.36 -1.94
C GLN A 386 9.27 -23.50 -2.95
N GLY A 387 10.20 -23.43 -3.93
CA GLY A 387 10.31 -24.42 -5.00
C GLY A 387 9.05 -24.54 -5.84
N LEU A 388 8.23 -23.48 -5.91
CA LEU A 388 6.96 -23.46 -6.63
C LEU A 388 7.15 -22.93 -8.05
N THR A 389 6.43 -23.54 -9.00
CA THR A 389 6.28 -23.07 -10.38
C THR A 389 4.84 -22.83 -10.71
N LEU A 390 4.61 -21.79 -11.51
CA LEU A 390 3.33 -21.57 -12.16
C LEU A 390 3.10 -22.71 -13.16
N ASP A 391 1.94 -23.36 -13.06
CA ASP A 391 1.47 -24.33 -14.03
C ASP A 391 0.80 -23.56 -15.18
N GLY A 392 1.52 -23.35 -16.29
CA GLY A 392 1.08 -22.50 -17.41
C GLY A 392 -0.23 -22.96 -18.04
N GLU A 393 -0.48 -24.27 -18.08
CA GLU A 393 -1.70 -24.89 -18.63
C GLU A 393 -2.93 -24.69 -17.73
N SER A 394 -2.70 -24.31 -16.46
CA SER A 394 -3.77 -24.08 -15.47
C SER A 394 -4.34 -22.67 -15.48
N ILE A 395 -3.70 -21.73 -16.19
CA ILE A 395 -4.11 -20.33 -16.21
C ILE A 395 -5.41 -20.22 -17.00
N LYS A 396 -6.46 -19.74 -16.35
CA LYS A 396 -7.78 -19.54 -16.98
C LYS A 396 -8.34 -18.18 -16.62
N VAL A 397 -8.93 -17.52 -17.61
CA VAL A 397 -9.81 -16.36 -17.38
C VAL A 397 -11.20 -16.90 -17.09
N VAL A 398 -11.80 -16.42 -16.01
CA VAL A 398 -13.15 -16.74 -15.55
C VAL A 398 -13.98 -15.48 -15.69
N ASP A 399 -15.03 -15.54 -16.49
CA ASP A 399 -16.05 -14.49 -16.56
C ASP A 399 -16.95 -14.61 -15.33
N VAL A 400 -17.08 -13.52 -14.57
CA VAL A 400 -17.88 -13.47 -13.34
C VAL A 400 -19.36 -13.20 -13.64
N SER A 401 -19.69 -12.76 -14.86
CA SER A 401 -21.04 -12.38 -15.28
C SER A 401 -21.84 -13.53 -15.93
N ALA A 402 -21.26 -14.73 -16.04
CA ALA A 402 -21.82 -15.91 -16.70
C ALA A 402 -22.66 -16.83 -15.81
#